data_AF-B0E503-F1
#
_entry.id   AF-B0E503-F1
#
_cell.length_a   1.000
_cell.length_b   1.000
_cell.length_c   1.000
_cell.angle_alpha   90.00
_cell.angle_beta   90.00
_cell.angle_gamma   90.00
#
_symmetry.space_group_name_H-M   'P 1'
#
loop_
_entity.id
_entity.type
_entity.pdbx_description
1 polymer ?
#
loop_
_entity_poly.entity_id
_entity_poly.type
_entity_poly.pdbx_seq_one_letter_code
_entity_poly.pdbx_strand_id
1 'polypeptide(L)'
;TIEGVGTSAYIGAAQFISEKDYLIVADSISTIEARHASWLATELTLTPWPGAFDRALTFNEAFTLASNFIVPGSCPSSNPPIAFKANPQLVVQETNVTTGQTIHVSFNITTSQSTPLFAAFLTGVAPVEVFGTFTRTGKGSGTVTVPKGLTGQTYLVLTTTKVQSFTDVGVVAGPAVLFFNFPPNPN
;
A
#
# COMPACT_ATOMS: atom_id res chain seq x y z
N THR A 1 -2.85 4.04 8.20
CA THR A 1 -3.85 3.51 9.13
C THR A 1 -4.61 2.42 8.42
N ILE A 2 -5.37 1.58 9.13
CA ILE A 2 -6.23 0.61 8.45
C ILE A 2 -7.35 1.31 7.65
N GLU A 3 -7.83 2.45 8.14
CA GLU A 3 -8.84 3.29 7.45
C GLU A 3 -8.37 3.78 6.08
N GLY A 4 -7.10 4.17 5.97
CA GLY A 4 -6.52 4.53 4.70
C GLY A 4 -6.40 3.32 3.74
N VAL A 5 -6.22 2.11 4.26
CA VAL A 5 -6.29 0.88 3.46
C VAL A 5 -7.72 0.61 3.02
N GLY A 6 -8.71 0.83 3.88
CA GLY A 6 -10.14 0.71 3.57
C GLY A 6 -10.53 1.63 2.42
N THR A 7 -10.18 2.92 2.51
CA THR A 7 -10.39 3.92 1.43
C THR A 7 -9.83 3.41 0.10
N SER A 8 -8.57 3.00 0.09
CA SER A 8 -7.89 2.47 -1.09
C SER A 8 -8.49 1.17 -1.64
N ALA A 9 -9.01 0.30 -0.77
CA ALA A 9 -9.68 -0.93 -1.15
C ALA A 9 -11.04 -0.66 -1.82
N TYR A 10 -11.85 0.27 -1.30
CA TYR A 10 -13.11 0.67 -1.92
C TYR A 10 -12.89 1.29 -3.31
N ILE A 11 -11.89 2.17 -3.45
CA ILE A 11 -11.53 2.76 -4.73
C ILE A 11 -11.11 1.68 -5.74
N GLY A 12 -10.26 0.74 -5.32
CA GLY A 12 -9.82 -0.38 -6.17
C GLY A 12 -10.94 -1.34 -6.56
N ALA A 13 -11.88 -1.59 -5.65
CA ALA A 13 -13.04 -2.45 -5.86
C ALA A 13 -14.12 -1.82 -6.74
N ALA A 14 -14.20 -0.48 -6.81
CA ALA A 14 -15.28 0.24 -7.49
C ALA A 14 -15.49 -0.22 -8.95
N GLN A 15 -14.41 -0.51 -9.67
CA GLN A 15 -14.48 -0.99 -11.07
C GLN A 15 -15.13 -2.37 -11.24
N PHE A 16 -15.20 -3.17 -10.17
CA PHE A 16 -15.76 -4.52 -10.16
C PHE A 16 -17.21 -4.56 -9.66
N ILE A 17 -17.78 -3.43 -9.22
CA ILE A 17 -19.16 -3.33 -8.76
C ILE A 17 -20.06 -3.02 -9.97
N SER A 18 -20.83 -4.02 -10.40
CA SER A 18 -21.75 -3.88 -11.53
C SER A 18 -23.00 -3.06 -11.21
N GLU A 19 -23.55 -3.22 -10.00
CA GLU A 19 -24.78 -2.55 -9.57
C GLU A 19 -24.51 -1.12 -9.11
N LYS A 20 -25.21 -0.14 -9.71
CA LYS A 20 -24.92 1.28 -9.47
C LYS A 20 -25.37 1.72 -8.08
N ASP A 21 -26.43 1.11 -7.55
CA ASP A 21 -26.87 1.38 -6.19
C ASP A 21 -25.80 0.97 -5.16
N TYR A 22 -25.05 -0.11 -5.43
CA TYR A 22 -23.94 -0.52 -4.57
C TYR A 22 -22.71 0.39 -4.68
N LEU A 23 -22.50 1.07 -5.82
CA LEU A 23 -21.46 2.09 -5.91
C LEU A 23 -21.74 3.28 -5.00
N ILE A 24 -23.00 3.69 -4.86
CA ILE A 24 -23.39 4.78 -3.94
C ILE A 24 -23.07 4.39 -2.49
N VAL A 25 -23.42 3.16 -2.11
CA VAL A 25 -23.12 2.66 -0.77
C VAL A 25 -21.59 2.56 -0.56
N ALA A 26 -20.86 1.97 -1.50
CA ALA A 26 -19.41 1.83 -1.43
C ALA A 26 -18.70 3.19 -1.34
N ASP A 27 -19.11 4.17 -2.14
CA ASP A 27 -18.59 5.53 -2.09
C ASP A 27 -18.84 6.17 -0.72
N SER A 28 -20.07 6.03 -0.19
CA SER A 28 -20.39 6.57 1.13
C SER A 28 -19.48 6.01 2.22
N ILE A 29 -19.15 4.71 2.18
CA ILE A 29 -18.23 4.08 3.14
C ILE A 29 -16.81 4.60 2.92
N SER A 30 -16.33 4.63 1.67
CA SER A 30 -15.01 5.15 1.31
C SER A 30 -14.78 6.57 1.86
N THR A 31 -15.78 7.45 1.76
CA THR A 31 -15.65 8.82 2.29
C THR A 31 -15.57 8.88 3.82
N ILE A 32 -16.17 7.94 4.53
CA ILE A 32 -16.09 7.85 5.99
C ILE A 32 -14.71 7.33 6.42
N GLU A 33 -14.24 6.26 5.77
CA GLU A 33 -12.89 5.71 5.96
C GLU A 33 -11.82 6.79 5.75
N ALA A 34 -11.95 7.62 4.71
CA ALA A 34 -11.01 8.71 4.45
C ALA A 34 -10.99 9.75 5.61
N ARG A 35 -12.17 10.11 6.16
CA ARG A 35 -12.26 11.04 7.29
C ARG A 35 -11.67 10.44 8.56
N HIS A 36 -11.92 9.16 8.83
CA HIS A 36 -11.29 8.46 9.94
C HIS A 36 -9.77 8.39 9.77
N ALA A 37 -9.28 8.17 8.55
CA ALA A 37 -7.85 8.17 8.26
C ALA A 37 -7.21 9.53 8.58
N SER A 38 -7.84 10.65 8.17
CA SER A 38 -7.39 12.00 8.52
C SER A 38 -7.45 12.29 10.02
N TRP A 39 -8.51 11.85 10.71
CA TRP A 39 -8.63 12.00 12.16
C TRP A 39 -7.51 11.24 12.89
N LEU A 40 -7.32 9.95 12.58
CA LEU A 40 -6.26 9.13 13.16
C LEU A 40 -4.86 9.66 12.83
N ALA A 41 -4.65 10.20 11.63
CA ALA A 41 -3.38 10.84 11.29
C ALA A 41 -3.10 12.04 12.21
N THR A 42 -4.11 12.84 12.55
CA THR A 42 -4.00 13.94 13.52
C THR A 42 -3.56 13.42 14.89
N GLU A 43 -4.24 12.38 15.40
CA GLU A 43 -3.91 11.76 16.69
C GLU A 43 -2.50 11.15 16.73
N LEU A 44 -2.02 10.66 15.58
CA LEU A 44 -0.67 10.11 15.43
C LEU A 44 0.40 11.15 15.09
N THR A 45 0.08 12.45 15.13
CA THR A 45 0.98 13.57 14.76
C THR A 45 1.53 13.48 13.32
N LEU A 46 0.79 12.80 12.44
CA LEU A 46 1.03 12.75 11.01
C LEU A 46 0.24 13.86 10.30
N THR A 47 0.56 14.13 9.03
CA THR A 47 -0.29 15.01 8.21
C THR A 47 -1.70 14.42 8.04
N PRO A 48 -2.78 15.13 8.42
CA PRO A 48 -4.14 14.67 8.18
C PRO A 48 -4.61 14.93 6.74
N TRP A 49 -3.84 15.74 6.01
CA TRP A 49 -4.11 16.05 4.61
C TRP A 49 -3.56 14.93 3.73
N PRO A 50 -4.39 14.30 2.88
CA PRO A 50 -3.93 13.33 1.89
C PRO A 50 -3.38 14.04 0.64
N GLY A 51 -2.77 13.26 -0.26
CA GLY A 51 -2.47 13.70 -1.62
C GLY A 51 -3.73 14.13 -2.38
N ALA A 52 -3.56 14.65 -3.60
CA ALA A 52 -4.69 15.01 -4.45
C ALA A 52 -5.61 13.82 -4.79
N PHE A 53 -5.08 12.61 -4.69
CA PHE A 53 -5.71 11.37 -5.09
C PHE A 53 -5.25 10.22 -4.20
N ASP A 54 -6.20 9.40 -3.74
CA ASP A 54 -5.89 8.14 -3.06
C ASP A 54 -5.55 7.04 -4.07
N ARG A 55 -4.74 6.07 -3.62
CA ARG A 55 -4.31 4.93 -4.43
C ARG A 55 -5.40 3.86 -4.47
N ALA A 56 -5.77 3.40 -5.66
CA ALA A 56 -6.56 2.19 -5.85
C ALA A 56 -5.69 0.94 -5.58
N LEU A 57 -6.03 0.14 -4.55
CA LEU A 57 -5.35 -1.13 -4.30
C LEU A 57 -6.02 -2.29 -5.05
N THR A 58 -5.24 -3.27 -5.49
CA THR A 58 -5.80 -4.55 -5.94
C THR A 58 -6.40 -5.31 -4.75
N PHE A 59 -7.23 -6.33 -5.04
CA PHE A 59 -7.78 -7.15 -3.97
C PHE A 59 -6.70 -7.89 -3.17
N ASN A 60 -5.63 -8.37 -3.81
CA ASN A 60 -4.54 -9.03 -3.11
C ASN A 60 -3.73 -8.03 -2.28
N GLU A 61 -3.47 -6.83 -2.77
CA GLU A 61 -2.79 -5.78 -2.01
C GLU A 61 -3.59 -5.38 -0.76
N ALA A 62 -4.89 -5.11 -0.92
CA ALA A 62 -5.79 -4.79 0.18
C ALA A 62 -5.86 -5.94 1.19
N PHE A 63 -6.02 -7.18 0.71
CA PHE A 63 -6.06 -8.36 1.57
C PHE A 63 -4.73 -8.61 2.29
N THR A 64 -3.58 -8.34 1.66
CA THR A 64 -2.25 -8.46 2.29
C THR A 64 -2.11 -7.53 3.50
N LEU A 65 -2.64 -6.32 3.41
CA LEU A 65 -2.61 -5.37 4.52
C LEU A 65 -3.61 -5.74 5.61
N ALA A 66 -4.83 -6.11 5.23
CA ALA A 66 -5.90 -6.47 6.14
C ALA A 66 -5.66 -7.81 6.85
N SER A 67 -4.95 -8.76 6.24
CA SER A 67 -4.75 -10.10 6.79
C SER A 67 -4.03 -10.12 8.13
N ASN A 68 -3.23 -9.08 8.43
CA ASN A 68 -2.55 -8.93 9.72
C ASN A 68 -3.52 -8.70 10.89
N PHE A 69 -4.77 -8.32 10.60
CA PHE A 69 -5.83 -8.08 11.58
C PHE A 69 -6.84 -9.23 11.65
N ILE A 70 -6.69 -10.27 10.82
CA ILE A 70 -7.60 -11.42 10.77
C ILE A 70 -7.00 -12.55 11.59
N VAL A 71 -7.73 -13.01 12.62
CA VAL A 71 -7.32 -14.18 13.40
C VAL A 71 -7.57 -15.45 12.57
N PRO A 72 -6.55 -16.28 12.30
CA PRO A 72 -6.73 -17.49 11.51
C PRO A 72 -7.79 -18.43 12.13
N GLY A 73 -8.76 -18.84 11.33
CA GLY A 73 -9.83 -19.74 11.76
C GLY A 73 -10.94 -19.09 12.60
N SER A 74 -10.92 -17.77 12.83
CA SER A 74 -11.99 -17.10 13.58
C SER A 74 -13.25 -16.83 12.77
N CYS A 75 -13.17 -16.89 11.44
CA CYS A 75 -14.32 -16.70 10.56
C CYS A 75 -15.25 -17.92 10.60
N PRO A 76 -16.58 -17.73 10.70
CA PRO A 76 -17.55 -18.83 10.58
C PRO A 76 -17.34 -19.64 9.30
N SER A 77 -17.42 -20.97 9.39
CA SER A 77 -17.28 -21.87 8.24
C SER A 77 -18.38 -21.74 7.20
N SER A 78 -19.50 -21.09 7.55
CA SER A 78 -20.58 -20.72 6.63
C SER A 78 -20.21 -19.57 5.69
N ASN A 79 -19.14 -18.83 5.98
CA ASN A 79 -18.72 -17.73 5.12
C ASN A 79 -18.14 -18.27 3.81
N PRO A 80 -18.34 -17.56 2.69
CA PRO A 80 -17.64 -17.86 1.46
C PRO A 80 -16.12 -17.88 1.68
N PRO A 81 -15.39 -18.79 1.02
CA PRO A 81 -13.93 -18.81 1.11
C PRO A 81 -13.37 -17.50 0.55
N ILE A 82 -12.32 -17.00 1.20
CA ILE A 82 -11.60 -15.81 0.73
C ILE A 82 -10.89 -16.17 -0.58
N ALA A 83 -11.25 -15.48 -1.67
CA ALA A 83 -10.70 -15.72 -3.00
C ALA A 83 -9.36 -14.99 -3.26
N PHE A 84 -8.91 -14.16 -2.32
CA PHE A 84 -7.70 -13.35 -2.42
C PHE A 84 -6.54 -13.99 -1.69
N LYS A 85 -5.33 -13.73 -2.17
CA LYS A 85 -4.10 -14.26 -1.61
C LYS A 85 -3.24 -13.13 -1.09
N ALA A 86 -2.85 -13.23 0.18
CA ALA A 86 -1.89 -12.29 0.75
C ALA A 86 -0.52 -12.50 0.09
N ASN A 87 0.08 -11.40 -0.35
CA ASN A 87 1.45 -11.36 -0.81
C ASN A 87 2.42 -11.58 0.36
N PRO A 88 3.66 -12.01 0.10
CA PRO A 88 4.69 -12.03 1.13
C PRO A 88 4.84 -10.65 1.78
N GLN A 89 4.96 -10.62 3.11
CA GLN A 89 5.06 -9.39 3.86
C GLN A 89 6.36 -8.64 3.51
N LEU A 90 6.25 -7.33 3.29
CA LEU A 90 7.36 -6.40 3.22
C LEU A 90 7.39 -5.58 4.51
N VAL A 91 8.53 -5.58 5.20
CA VAL A 91 8.74 -4.88 6.46
C VAL A 91 9.73 -3.75 6.22
N VAL A 92 9.33 -2.53 6.57
CA VAL A 92 10.21 -1.35 6.63
C VAL A 92 10.71 -1.23 8.07
N GLN A 93 12.03 -1.11 8.26
CA GLN A 93 12.65 -1.17 9.58
C GLN A 93 12.65 0.18 10.30
N GLU A 94 12.58 1.27 9.55
CA GLU A 94 12.49 2.63 10.06
C GLU A 94 11.08 2.94 10.58
N THR A 95 11.02 3.65 11.70
CA THR A 95 9.78 4.16 12.29
C THR A 95 9.32 5.47 11.67
N ASN A 96 10.27 6.31 11.22
CA ASN A 96 10.01 7.59 10.57
C ASN A 96 10.72 7.62 9.22
N VAL A 97 9.93 7.60 8.15
CA VAL A 97 10.43 7.58 6.77
C VAL A 97 10.19 8.94 6.12
N THR A 98 11.22 9.48 5.48
CA THR A 98 11.16 10.78 4.79
C THR A 98 11.57 10.63 3.32
N THR A 99 11.11 11.54 2.48
CA THR A 99 11.43 11.50 1.05
C THR A 99 12.92 11.76 0.82
N GLY A 100 13.57 11.01 -0.08
CA GLY A 100 15.01 11.09 -0.32
C GLY A 100 15.88 10.28 0.66
N GLN A 101 15.29 9.73 1.72
CA GLN A 101 15.99 8.85 2.66
C GLN A 101 16.25 7.48 2.04
N THR A 102 17.36 6.85 2.42
CA THR A 102 17.56 5.42 2.20
C THR A 102 17.07 4.65 3.42
N ILE A 103 16.11 3.75 3.22
CA ILE A 103 15.47 2.92 4.25
C ILE A 103 15.89 1.46 4.11
N HIS A 104 15.79 0.70 5.20
CA HIS A 104 16.07 -0.74 5.24
C HIS A 104 14.76 -1.52 5.19
N VAL A 105 14.76 -2.56 4.35
CA VAL A 105 13.60 -3.44 4.21
C VAL A 105 13.98 -4.89 4.39
N SER A 106 13.06 -5.67 4.95
CA SER A 106 13.15 -7.12 5.02
C SER A 106 11.86 -7.77 4.52
N PHE A 107 11.99 -8.93 3.88
CA PHE A 107 10.88 -9.68 3.31
C PHE A 107 11.25 -11.15 3.17
N ASN A 108 10.23 -12.02 3.15
CA ASN A 108 10.44 -13.44 2.89
C ASN A 108 10.65 -13.67 1.40
N ILE A 109 11.82 -14.19 1.02
CA ILE A 109 12.10 -14.47 -0.38
C ILE A 109 11.58 -15.85 -0.78
N THR A 110 10.80 -15.90 -1.85
CA THR A 110 10.47 -17.13 -2.59
C THR A 110 11.12 -17.16 -3.98
N THR A 111 11.68 -16.04 -4.43
CA THR A 111 12.31 -15.85 -5.75
C THR A 111 13.83 -16.08 -5.71
N SER A 112 14.44 -16.36 -6.87
CA SER A 112 15.90 -16.53 -6.98
C SER A 112 16.66 -15.26 -6.55
N GLN A 113 17.80 -15.43 -5.88
CA GLN A 113 18.63 -14.30 -5.45
C GLN A 113 19.18 -13.45 -6.62
N SER A 114 19.26 -14.03 -7.82
CA SER A 114 19.80 -13.36 -9.01
C SER A 114 18.79 -12.45 -9.72
N THR A 115 17.50 -12.52 -9.39
CA THR A 115 16.48 -11.71 -10.05
C THR A 115 16.60 -10.24 -9.63
N PRO A 116 16.71 -9.28 -10.56
CA PRO A 116 16.67 -7.87 -10.21
C PRO A 116 15.32 -7.51 -9.60
N LEU A 117 15.33 -6.70 -8.53
CA LEU A 117 14.13 -6.23 -7.86
C LEU A 117 14.02 -4.71 -8.00
N PHE A 118 12.80 -4.22 -8.04
CA PHE A 118 12.46 -2.80 -8.09
C PHE A 118 11.60 -2.44 -6.89
N ALA A 119 11.78 -1.23 -6.38
CA ALA A 119 10.93 -0.64 -5.34
C ALA A 119 9.93 0.30 -6.00
N ALA A 120 8.66 -0.10 -6.05
CA ALA A 120 7.57 0.70 -6.57
C ALA A 120 6.85 1.41 -5.42
N PHE A 121 6.80 2.74 -5.48
CA PHE A 121 5.98 3.55 -4.56
C PHE A 121 4.67 3.89 -5.27
N LEU A 122 3.57 3.29 -4.81
CA LEU A 122 2.24 3.45 -5.36
C LEU A 122 1.54 4.64 -4.71
N THR A 123 1.17 5.62 -5.53
CA THR A 123 0.45 6.83 -5.11
C THR A 123 -0.56 7.25 -6.20
N GLY A 124 -1.66 7.91 -5.80
CA GLY A 124 -2.69 8.42 -6.73
C GLY A 124 -3.54 7.36 -7.45
N VAL A 125 -4.54 7.84 -8.21
CA VAL A 125 -5.57 6.98 -8.85
C VAL A 125 -5.08 6.28 -10.12
N ALA A 126 -4.03 6.78 -10.78
CA ALA A 126 -3.41 6.18 -11.97
C ALA A 126 -2.25 5.23 -11.54
N PRO A 127 -1.66 4.39 -12.41
CA PRO A 127 -0.44 3.65 -12.07
C PRO A 127 0.75 4.62 -12.05
N VAL A 128 0.74 5.56 -11.10
CA VAL A 128 1.88 6.42 -10.81
C VAL A 128 2.76 5.65 -9.84
N GLU A 129 3.58 4.76 -10.42
CA GLU A 129 4.66 4.11 -9.71
C GLU A 129 5.88 5.03 -9.76
N VAL A 130 6.29 5.55 -8.61
CA VAL A 130 7.58 6.21 -8.51
C VAL A 130 8.60 5.16 -8.10
N PHE A 131 9.61 4.91 -8.95
CA PHE A 131 10.60 3.89 -8.65
C PHE A 131 11.72 4.44 -7.75
N GLY A 132 11.94 3.77 -6.63
CA GLY A 132 13.16 3.92 -5.83
C GLY A 132 14.27 2.98 -6.32
N THR A 133 15.49 3.23 -5.88
CA THR A 133 16.61 2.30 -6.10
C THR A 133 16.61 1.25 -5.01
N PHE A 134 16.42 -0.02 -5.39
CA PHE A 134 16.58 -1.15 -4.48
C PHE A 134 18.00 -1.70 -4.57
N THR A 135 18.68 -1.84 -3.44
CA THR A 135 19.98 -2.53 -3.34
C THR A 135 19.87 -3.69 -2.39
N ARG A 136 20.18 -4.90 -2.87
CA ARG A 136 20.11 -6.11 -2.06
C ARG A 136 21.26 -6.14 -1.06
N THR A 137 20.96 -6.38 0.22
CA THR A 137 21.97 -6.54 1.29
C THR A 137 22.04 -7.97 1.82
N GLY A 138 21.05 -8.81 1.49
CA GLY A 138 20.98 -10.21 1.91
C GLY A 138 19.88 -10.99 1.18
N LYS A 139 19.64 -12.23 1.60
CA LYS A 139 18.68 -13.14 0.94
C LYS A 139 17.24 -12.60 0.97
N GLY A 140 16.84 -11.90 2.03
CA GLY A 140 15.51 -11.31 2.21
C GLY A 140 15.59 -9.89 2.77
N SER A 141 16.64 -9.16 2.40
CA SER A 141 16.88 -7.81 2.90
C SER A 141 17.52 -6.93 1.84
N GLY A 142 17.24 -5.65 1.93
CA GLY A 142 17.84 -4.65 1.06
C GLY A 142 17.64 -3.25 1.59
N THR A 143 18.13 -2.28 0.84
CA THR A 143 17.86 -0.87 1.04
C THR A 143 17.04 -0.32 -0.11
N VAL A 144 16.19 0.66 0.18
CA VAL A 144 15.39 1.39 -0.80
C VAL A 144 15.65 2.89 -0.63
N THR A 145 16.05 3.58 -1.69
CA THR A 145 16.04 5.05 -1.68
C THR A 145 14.64 5.55 -2.02
N VAL A 146 14.01 6.23 -1.05
CA VAL A 146 12.67 6.81 -1.20
C VAL A 146 12.72 7.99 -2.18
N PRO A 147 11.87 8.01 -3.21
CA PRO A 147 11.79 9.14 -4.13
C PRO A 147 11.44 10.46 -3.43
N LYS A 148 11.94 11.57 -3.97
CA LYS A 148 11.53 12.92 -3.54
C LYS A 148 10.11 13.22 -3.98
N GLY A 149 9.40 14.06 -3.23
CA GLY A 149 8.09 14.60 -3.63
C GLY A 149 6.89 13.68 -3.37
N LEU A 150 7.07 12.55 -2.70
CA LEU A 150 5.96 11.74 -2.21
C LEU A 150 5.27 12.45 -1.04
N THR A 151 3.95 12.37 -0.99
CA THR A 151 3.10 13.02 0.02
C THR A 151 1.94 12.12 0.40
N GLY A 152 1.46 12.21 1.64
CA GLY A 152 0.33 11.45 2.13
C GLY A 152 0.64 9.96 2.30
N GLN A 153 -0.41 9.14 2.31
CA GLN A 153 -0.28 7.69 2.37
C GLN A 153 0.23 7.14 1.05
N THR A 154 1.29 6.36 1.10
CA THR A 154 1.93 5.72 -0.07
C THR A 154 2.20 4.26 0.25
N TYR A 155 2.15 3.40 -0.76
CA TYR A 155 2.41 1.98 -0.60
C TYR A 155 3.73 1.60 -1.27
N LEU A 156 4.62 0.93 -0.54
CA LEU A 156 5.85 0.39 -1.09
C LEU A 156 5.65 -1.08 -1.45
N VAL A 157 5.93 -1.45 -2.69
CA VAL A 157 5.91 -2.83 -3.19
C VAL A 157 7.26 -3.17 -3.80
N LEU A 158 7.75 -4.39 -3.55
CA LEU A 158 8.89 -4.93 -4.27
C LEU A 158 8.43 -5.78 -5.44
N THR A 159 8.95 -5.51 -6.64
CA THR A 159 8.55 -6.20 -7.88
C THR A 159 9.75 -6.72 -8.66
N THR A 160 9.57 -7.73 -9.52
CA THR A 160 10.58 -8.23 -10.47
C THR A 160 10.61 -7.44 -11.79
N THR A 161 9.61 -6.59 -12.01
CA THR A 161 9.43 -5.82 -13.24
C THR A 161 8.97 -4.40 -12.92
N LYS A 162 9.45 -3.42 -13.69
CA LYS A 162 8.86 -2.09 -13.71
C LYS A 162 7.59 -2.14 -14.54
N VAL A 163 6.46 -2.46 -13.92
CA VAL A 163 5.16 -2.45 -14.59
C VAL A 163 4.53 -1.06 -14.39
N GLN A 164 3.60 -0.66 -15.25
CA GLN A 164 2.86 0.60 -15.11
C GLN A 164 1.35 0.31 -15.14
N SER A 165 0.93 -0.72 -14.40
CA SER A 165 -0.46 -1.18 -14.42
C SER A 165 -0.90 -1.61 -13.03
N PHE A 166 -2.20 -1.53 -12.74
CA PHE A 166 -2.82 -2.05 -11.52
C PHE A 166 -2.89 -3.58 -11.52
N THR A 167 -1.75 -4.26 -11.64
CA THR A 167 -1.71 -5.73 -11.64
C THR A 167 -0.71 -6.22 -10.61
N ASP A 168 -1.01 -7.36 -10.00
CA ASP A 168 -0.12 -8.03 -9.03
C ASP A 168 1.06 -8.74 -9.73
N VAL A 169 1.30 -8.47 -11.01
CA VAL A 169 2.29 -9.20 -11.81
C VAL A 169 3.68 -8.83 -11.34
N GLY A 170 4.45 -9.86 -10.95
CA GLY A 170 5.82 -9.70 -10.52
C GLY A 170 5.98 -9.17 -9.10
N VAL A 171 4.90 -9.06 -8.31
CA VAL A 171 4.99 -8.71 -6.89
C VAL A 171 5.75 -9.78 -6.12
N VAL A 172 6.83 -9.36 -5.46
CA VAL A 172 7.68 -10.20 -4.61
C VAL A 172 7.29 -10.07 -3.16
N ALA A 173 7.02 -8.84 -2.71
CA ALA A 173 6.60 -8.55 -1.34
C ALA A 173 5.87 -7.20 -1.25
N GLY A 174 4.98 -7.10 -0.27
CA GLY A 174 4.23 -5.89 0.03
C GLY A 174 2.77 -5.95 -0.44
N PRO A 175 2.03 -4.84 -0.28
CA PRO A 175 2.53 -3.52 0.07
C PRO A 175 2.92 -3.34 1.54
N ALA A 176 3.85 -2.43 1.80
CA ALA A 176 4.08 -1.80 3.10
C ALA A 176 3.51 -0.37 3.08
N VAL A 177 2.86 0.05 4.16
CA VAL A 177 2.24 1.38 4.25
C VAL A 177 3.27 2.39 4.75
N LEU A 178 3.41 3.51 4.02
CA LEU A 178 4.27 4.64 4.36
C LEU A 178 3.44 5.92 4.43
N PHE A 179 3.84 6.86 5.29
CA PHE A 179 3.24 8.18 5.42
C PHE A 179 4.30 9.25 5.20
N PHE A 180 4.02 10.17 4.28
CA PHE A 180 4.89 11.30 3.99
C PHE A 180 4.17 12.60 4.32
N ASN A 181 4.82 13.42 5.14
CA ASN A 181 4.31 14.76 5.43
C ASN A 181 4.35 15.62 4.16
N PHE A 182 3.37 16.51 4.03
CA PHE A 182 3.47 17.57 3.05
C PHE A 182 4.70 18.44 3.36
N PRO A 183 5.47 18.87 2.34
CA PRO A 183 6.49 19.87 2.56
C PRO A 183 5.84 21.10 3.22
N PRO A 184 6.54 21.78 4.14
CA PRO A 184 6.05 23.03 4.71
C PRO A 184 5.61 23.94 3.58
N ASN A 185 4.43 24.57 3.70
CA ASN A 185 4.01 25.59 2.75
C ASN A 185 5.12 26.65 2.67
N PRO A 186 5.70 26.93 1.50
CA PRO A 186 6.75 27.94 1.37
C PRO A 186 6.23 29.38 1.52
N ASN A 187 4.93 29.56 1.81
CA ASN A 187 4.27 30.86 1.98
C ASN A 187 3.98 31.16 3.44
#